data_AF-A0A6S6VQI2-F1
#
_entry.id   AF-A0A6S6VQI2-F1
#
_cell.length_a   1.000
_cell.length_b   1.000
_cell.length_c   1.000
_cell.angle_alpha   90.00
_cell.angle_beta   90.00
_cell.angle_gamma   90.00
#
_symmetry.space_group_name_H-M   'P 1'
#
loop_
_entity.id
_entity.type
_entity.pdbx_description
1 polymer ?
#
loop_
_entity_poly.entity_id
_entity_poly.type
_entity_poly.pdbx_seq_one_letter_code
_entity_poly.pdbx_strand_id
1 'polypeptide(L)'
;MYSKYACVPIPQRKPRLSPQQRREQLAQRLAAITERNQQTSPLLRLPAELRNKVYTYVFHTPPIRPYRDHRVYGAWAYSRRRLRLLQVCRQVYFEARLVPFTCNVFAGYAEHVIELLVTSFAREQAGMVAKVRIDVDAFAVYREGVIPEVGLKKWFTGELWELAGLRGLREVVLVWFGSEVGIVREGLLGEVSGVFERAGRVDVKVVVEQWI
;
A
#
# COMPACT_ATOMS: atom_id res chain seq x y z
N MET A 1 6.87 -69.89 7.43
CA MET A 1 6.51 -68.52 7.01
C MET A 1 5.27 -68.17 7.83
N TYR A 2 5.26 -67.25 8.79
CA TYR A 2 5.22 -65.80 8.63
C TYR A 2 5.45 -65.16 10.01
N SER A 3 6.51 -64.37 10.19
CA SER A 3 6.59 -63.38 11.28
C SER A 3 7.59 -62.31 10.85
N LYS A 4 7.15 -61.38 10.00
CA LYS A 4 7.97 -60.26 9.51
C LYS A 4 7.33 -58.88 9.69
N TYR A 5 6.19 -58.81 10.39
CA TYR A 5 5.53 -57.53 10.67
C TYR A 5 5.50 -57.33 12.18
N ALA A 6 6.57 -56.76 12.73
CA ALA A 6 6.50 -56.19 14.07
C ALA A 6 5.47 -55.05 14.05
N CYS A 7 4.47 -55.10 14.93
CA CYS A 7 3.56 -53.99 15.14
C CYS A 7 4.38 -52.74 15.48
N VAL A 8 4.37 -51.74 14.61
CA VAL A 8 4.92 -50.42 14.92
C VAL A 8 4.12 -49.87 16.10
N PRO A 9 4.75 -49.56 17.26
CA PRO A 9 4.02 -49.04 18.41
C PRO A 9 3.31 -47.74 18.00
N ILE A 10 1.99 -47.68 18.24
CA ILE A 10 1.22 -46.47 18.01
C ILE A 10 1.80 -45.38 18.93
N PRO A 11 2.25 -44.23 18.40
CA PRO A 11 2.78 -43.16 19.22
C PRO A 11 1.71 -42.74 20.23
N GLN A 12 2.05 -42.76 21.53
CA GLN A 12 1.12 -42.32 22.56
C GLN A 12 0.67 -40.88 22.25
N ARG A 13 -0.65 -40.66 22.24
CA ARG A 13 -1.21 -39.32 22.02
C ARG A 13 -0.71 -38.40 23.14
N LYS A 14 -0.07 -37.29 22.76
CA LYS A 14 0.33 -36.26 23.72
C LYS A 14 -0.89 -35.84 24.55
N PRO A 15 -0.75 -35.66 25.87
CA PRO A 15 -1.85 -35.27 26.73
C PRO A 15 -2.47 -33.95 26.26
N ARG A 16 -3.81 -33.87 26.30
CA ARG A 16 -4.54 -32.66 25.91
C ARG A 16 -4.31 -31.58 26.97
N LEU A 17 -3.60 -30.53 26.58
CA LEU A 17 -3.35 -29.37 27.42
C LEU A 17 -4.63 -28.56 27.64
N SER A 18 -4.85 -28.09 28.86
CA SER A 18 -5.92 -27.14 29.16
C SER A 18 -5.74 -25.85 28.34
N PRO A 19 -6.80 -25.07 28.09
CA PRO A 19 -6.68 -23.78 27.40
C PRO A 19 -5.66 -22.83 28.05
N GLN A 20 -5.57 -22.85 29.39
CA GLN A 20 -4.61 -22.05 30.14
C GLN A 20 -3.17 -22.54 29.92
N GLN A 21 -2.92 -23.84 30.07
CA GLN A 21 -1.60 -24.44 29.82
C GLN A 21 -1.11 -24.19 28.38
N ARG A 22 -2.02 -24.20 27.40
CA ARG A 22 -1.70 -23.86 26.00
C ARG A 22 -1.24 -22.41 25.86
N ARG A 23 -1.89 -21.47 26.54
CA ARG A 23 -1.51 -20.05 26.53
C ARG A 23 -0.14 -19.83 27.18
N GLU A 24 0.09 -20.46 28.32
CA GLU A 24 1.37 -20.38 29.04
C GLU A 24 2.53 -20.96 28.20
N GLN A 25 2.34 -22.14 27.62
CA GLN A 25 3.34 -22.74 26.72
C GLN A 25 3.59 -21.88 25.48
N LEU A 26 2.55 -21.27 24.91
CA LEU A 26 2.70 -20.35 23.78
C LEU A 26 3.49 -19.11 24.20
N ALA A 27 3.19 -18.51 25.35
CA ALA A 27 3.90 -17.35 25.87
C ALA A 27 5.39 -17.65 26.10
N GLN A 28 5.70 -18.78 26.73
CA GLN A 28 7.09 -19.23 26.94
C GLN A 28 7.84 -19.44 25.62
N ARG A 29 7.20 -20.10 24.63
CA ARG A 29 7.79 -20.29 23.31
C ARG A 29 8.06 -18.98 22.60
N LEU A 30 7.13 -18.02 22.68
CA LEU A 30 7.30 -16.71 22.07
C LEU A 30 8.42 -15.92 22.74
N ALA A 31 8.54 -15.98 24.07
CA ALA A 31 9.63 -15.36 24.81
C ALA A 31 10.99 -15.94 24.37
N ALA A 32 11.12 -17.26 24.29
CA ALA A 32 12.34 -17.92 23.83
C ALA A 32 12.71 -17.56 22.37
N ILE A 33 11.71 -17.44 21.48
CA ILE A 33 11.94 -17.00 20.10
C ILE A 33 12.42 -15.54 20.08
N THR A 34 11.81 -14.67 20.87
CA THR A 34 12.20 -13.25 20.97
C THR A 34 13.63 -13.12 21.49
N GLU A 35 13.98 -13.84 22.55
CA GLU A 35 15.34 -13.82 23.12
C GLU A 35 16.38 -14.32 22.12
N ARG A 36 16.14 -15.49 21.49
CA ARG A 36 17.02 -16.02 20.45
C ARG A 36 17.18 -15.03 19.31
N ASN A 37 16.10 -14.39 18.87
CA ASN A 37 16.15 -13.41 17.79
C ASN A 37 17.01 -12.21 18.16
N GLN A 38 16.91 -11.71 19.39
CA GLN A 38 17.73 -10.60 19.88
C GLN A 38 19.22 -10.97 19.96
N GLN A 39 19.56 -12.22 20.27
CA GLN A 39 20.96 -12.65 20.39
C GLN A 39 21.58 -13.07 19.04
N THR A 40 20.80 -13.69 18.15
CA THR A 40 21.34 -14.37 16.97
C THR A 40 20.99 -13.71 15.64
N SER A 41 19.90 -12.93 15.57
CA SER A 41 19.46 -12.34 14.30
C SER A 41 20.39 -11.19 13.91
N PRO A 42 20.98 -11.21 12.71
CA PRO A 42 21.74 -10.07 12.21
C PRO A 42 20.88 -8.81 12.09
N LEU A 43 19.62 -8.95 11.67
CA LEU A 43 18.70 -7.83 11.49
C LEU A 43 18.23 -7.24 12.82
N LEU A 44 17.86 -8.08 13.79
CA LEU A 44 17.23 -7.60 15.03
C LEU A 44 18.23 -7.10 16.07
N ARG A 45 19.53 -7.37 15.88
CA ARG A 45 20.62 -6.75 16.64
C ARG A 45 20.99 -5.33 16.18
N LEU A 46 20.56 -4.93 14.99
CA LEU A 46 20.80 -3.57 14.53
C LEU A 46 19.97 -2.56 15.34
N PRO A 47 20.46 -1.34 15.56
CA PRO A 47 19.65 -0.22 16.03
C PRO A 47 18.41 -0.01 15.16
N ALA A 48 17.35 0.54 15.76
CA ALA A 48 16.04 0.70 15.10
C ALA A 48 16.14 1.53 13.81
N GLU A 49 17.01 2.53 13.78
CA GLU A 49 17.24 3.41 12.64
C GLU A 49 17.77 2.64 11.43
N LEU A 50 18.68 1.68 11.66
CA LEU A 50 19.22 0.84 10.60
C LEU A 50 18.19 -0.20 10.12
N ARG A 51 17.37 -0.75 11.04
CA ARG A 51 16.27 -1.65 10.66
C ARG A 51 15.26 -0.93 9.78
N ASN A 52 14.88 0.29 10.13
CA ASN A 52 13.97 1.12 9.33
C ASN A 52 14.51 1.35 7.91
N LYS A 53 15.81 1.66 7.77
CA LYS A 53 16.45 1.77 6.45
C LYS A 53 16.34 0.47 5.65
N VAL A 54 16.65 -0.68 6.27
CA VAL A 54 16.52 -1.99 5.63
C VAL A 54 15.07 -2.25 5.20
N TYR A 55 14.09 -1.95 6.04
CA TYR A 55 12.68 -2.08 5.69
C TYR A 55 12.33 -1.22 4.48
N THR A 56 12.74 0.05 4.45
CA THR A 56 12.52 0.92 3.28
C THR A 56 13.13 0.30 2.02
N TYR A 57 14.38 -0.18 2.04
CA TYR A 57 14.97 -0.83 0.86
C TYR A 57 14.24 -2.10 0.41
N VAL A 58 13.74 -2.90 1.36
CA VAL A 58 12.99 -4.13 1.03
C VAL A 58 11.60 -3.82 0.48
N PHE A 59 10.90 -2.82 1.02
CA PHE A 59 9.51 -2.56 0.67
C PHE A 59 9.33 -1.52 -0.43
N HIS A 60 10.34 -0.70 -0.69
CA HIS A 60 10.30 0.29 -1.77
C HIS A 60 10.30 -0.41 -3.14
N THR A 61 9.48 0.12 -4.04
CA THR A 61 9.31 -0.34 -5.42
C THR A 61 8.97 0.85 -6.31
N PRO A 62 9.19 0.74 -7.64
CA PRO A 62 8.56 1.65 -8.60
C PRO A 62 7.04 1.75 -8.37
N PRO A 63 6.38 2.82 -8.85
CA PRO A 63 4.97 3.08 -8.58
C PRO A 63 4.09 1.84 -8.78
N ILE A 64 3.31 1.52 -7.74
CA ILE A 64 2.45 0.35 -7.69
C ILE A 64 1.24 0.63 -8.57
N ARG A 65 1.11 -0.11 -9.65
CA ARG A 65 0.05 0.02 -10.64
C ARG A 65 -0.87 -1.21 -10.64
N PRO A 66 -2.13 -1.09 -11.07
CA PRO A 66 -2.94 -2.27 -11.38
C PRO A 66 -2.24 -3.09 -12.48
N TYR A 67 -2.34 -4.42 -12.42
CA TYR A 67 -1.91 -5.26 -13.55
C TYR A 67 -2.73 -4.90 -14.80
N ARG A 68 -2.08 -4.85 -15.97
CA ARG A 68 -2.69 -4.42 -17.25
C ARG A 68 -4.00 -5.16 -17.52
N ASP A 69 -5.09 -4.45 -17.27
CA ASP A 69 -6.31 -4.34 -18.07
C ASP A 69 -6.69 -5.58 -18.90
N HIS A 70 -7.41 -6.51 -18.28
CA HIS A 70 -8.50 -7.28 -18.89
C HIS A 70 -9.50 -7.57 -17.76
N ARG A 71 -10.38 -6.59 -17.47
CA ARG A 71 -11.72 -6.64 -16.83
C ARG A 71 -12.11 -7.71 -15.78
N VAL A 72 -11.21 -8.48 -15.16
CA VAL A 72 -11.65 -9.59 -14.28
C VAL A 72 -10.87 -9.73 -12.98
N TYR A 73 -9.68 -9.16 -12.77
CA TYR A 73 -8.97 -9.35 -11.48
C TYR A 73 -8.17 -8.14 -10.99
N GLY A 74 -8.62 -7.57 -9.87
CA GLY A 74 -8.04 -6.44 -9.11
C GLY A 74 -6.71 -6.75 -8.41
N ALA A 75 -5.74 -7.26 -9.16
CA ALA A 75 -4.40 -7.47 -8.66
C ALA A 75 -3.54 -6.22 -8.88
N TRP A 76 -2.92 -5.74 -7.81
CA TRP A 76 -1.93 -4.66 -7.85
C TRP A 76 -0.52 -5.24 -8.03
N ALA A 77 0.32 -4.56 -8.81
CA ALA A 77 1.68 -4.96 -9.13
C ALA A 77 2.64 -4.73 -7.94
N TYR A 78 2.39 -5.42 -6.83
CA TYR A 78 3.28 -5.46 -5.67
C TYR A 78 3.82 -6.87 -5.42
N SER A 79 5.12 -6.97 -5.18
CA SER A 79 5.77 -8.27 -4.97
C SER A 79 5.33 -8.91 -3.66
N ARG A 80 4.56 -10.01 -3.76
CA ARG A 80 4.24 -10.87 -2.60
C ARG A 80 5.49 -11.39 -1.88
N ARG A 81 6.63 -11.53 -2.57
CA ARG A 81 7.89 -11.97 -1.97
C ARG A 81 8.42 -10.94 -0.96
N ARG A 82 8.27 -9.64 -1.25
CA ARG A 82 8.67 -8.56 -0.33
C ARG A 82 7.83 -8.59 0.96
N LEU A 83 6.52 -8.84 0.84
CA LEU A 83 5.61 -8.96 2.00
C LEU A 83 5.91 -10.14 2.92
N ARG A 84 6.66 -11.16 2.47
CA ARG A 84 7.05 -12.30 3.32
C ARG A 84 7.90 -11.87 4.51
N LEU A 85 8.62 -10.75 4.41
CA LEU A 85 9.37 -10.20 5.54
C LEU A 85 8.45 -9.89 6.73
N LEU A 86 7.21 -9.46 6.48
CA LEU A 86 6.22 -9.19 7.54
C LEU A 86 5.76 -10.48 8.26
N GLN A 87 6.03 -11.65 7.70
CA GLN A 87 5.58 -12.94 8.23
C GLN A 87 6.66 -13.68 9.02
N VAL A 88 7.88 -13.13 9.13
CA VAL A 88 9.00 -13.85 9.76
C VAL A 88 8.90 -13.92 11.28
N CYS A 89 8.55 -12.81 11.93
CA CYS A 89 8.34 -12.74 13.37
C CYS A 89 7.48 -11.53 13.76
N ARG A 90 6.98 -11.54 15.00
CA ARG A 90 6.09 -10.49 15.52
C ARG A 90 6.75 -9.12 15.60
N GLN A 91 8.04 -9.06 15.92
CA GLN A 91 8.77 -7.80 16.01
C GLN A 91 8.85 -7.12 14.64
N VAL A 92 9.28 -7.85 13.59
CA VAL A 92 9.34 -7.31 12.23
C VAL A 92 7.96 -6.90 11.74
N TYR A 93 6.92 -7.70 12.02
CA TYR A 93 5.56 -7.33 11.67
C TYR A 93 5.15 -6.00 12.31
N PHE A 94 5.36 -5.84 13.62
CA PHE A 94 4.97 -4.64 14.34
C PHE A 94 5.72 -3.41 13.82
N GLU A 95 7.03 -3.53 13.61
CA GLU A 95 7.88 -2.42 13.15
C GLU A 95 7.60 -2.05 11.69
N ALA A 96 7.34 -3.02 10.81
CA ALA A 96 7.40 -2.80 9.37
C ALA A 96 6.06 -2.87 8.63
N ARG A 97 4.94 -3.30 9.26
CA ARG A 97 3.66 -3.51 8.55
C ARG A 97 3.11 -2.28 7.81
N LEU A 98 3.47 -1.07 8.24
CA LEU A 98 3.04 0.18 7.62
C LEU A 98 4.04 0.71 6.58
N VAL A 99 5.27 0.21 6.57
CA VAL A 99 6.34 0.69 5.68
C VAL A 99 5.96 0.61 4.19
N PRO A 100 5.30 -0.46 3.68
CA PRO A 100 4.87 -0.51 2.29
C PRO A 100 3.98 0.67 1.86
N PHE A 101 3.24 1.27 2.78
CA PHE A 101 2.34 2.39 2.49
C PHE A 101 3.06 3.74 2.61
N THR A 102 4.07 3.84 3.48
CA THR A 102 4.84 5.07 3.67
C THR A 102 5.85 5.37 2.56
N CYS A 103 6.43 4.33 1.95
CA CYS A 103 7.57 4.50 1.04
C CYS A 103 7.25 4.21 -0.43
N ASN A 104 5.99 3.93 -0.78
CA ASN A 104 5.58 3.64 -2.14
C ASN A 104 4.53 4.63 -2.63
N VAL A 105 4.50 4.79 -3.95
CA VAL A 105 3.52 5.59 -4.67
C VAL A 105 2.52 4.65 -5.33
N PHE A 106 1.24 4.89 -5.13
CA PHE A 106 0.17 4.19 -5.84
C PHE A 106 -0.18 4.98 -7.10
N ALA A 107 -0.23 4.29 -8.25
CA ALA A 107 -0.40 4.92 -9.54
C ALA A 107 -1.41 4.21 -10.43
N GLY A 108 -2.13 4.96 -11.25
CA GLY A 108 -3.14 4.44 -12.17
C GLY A 108 -4.26 5.45 -12.37
N TYR A 109 -5.33 5.04 -13.05
CA TYR A 109 -6.54 5.87 -13.16
C TYR A 109 -7.17 6.12 -11.79
N ALA A 110 -7.89 7.23 -11.68
CA ALA A 110 -8.51 7.65 -10.42
C ALA A 110 -9.40 6.56 -9.82
N GLU A 111 -10.27 5.94 -10.63
CA GLU A 111 -11.20 4.94 -10.13
C GLU A 111 -10.49 3.77 -9.44
N HIS A 112 -9.38 3.30 -10.02
CA HIS A 112 -8.61 2.18 -9.47
C HIS A 112 -7.88 2.59 -8.18
N VAL A 113 -7.18 3.72 -8.21
CA VAL A 113 -6.38 4.17 -7.06
C VAL A 113 -7.28 4.48 -5.87
N ILE A 114 -8.44 5.09 -6.10
CA ILE A 114 -9.38 5.46 -5.05
C ILE A 114 -10.09 4.23 -4.49
N GLU A 115 -10.58 3.33 -5.35
CA GLU A 115 -11.14 2.06 -4.91
C GLU A 115 -10.16 1.28 -4.01
N LEU A 116 -8.88 1.26 -4.36
CA LEU A 116 -7.87 0.63 -3.51
C LEU A 116 -7.71 1.32 -2.16
N LEU A 117 -7.49 2.64 -2.17
CA LEU A 117 -7.11 3.38 -0.97
C LEU A 117 -8.28 3.61 -0.01
N VAL A 118 -9.48 3.83 -0.55
CA VAL A 118 -10.68 4.17 0.24
C VAL A 118 -11.48 2.93 0.62
N THR A 119 -11.58 1.95 -0.29
CA THR A 119 -12.44 0.76 -0.08
C THR A 119 -11.64 -0.47 0.37
N SER A 120 -10.48 -0.74 -0.24
CA SER A 120 -9.75 -2.00 0.00
C SER A 120 -8.79 -1.94 1.19
N PHE A 121 -8.16 -0.80 1.46
CA PHE A 121 -7.22 -0.66 2.56
C PHE A 121 -7.89 -0.29 3.88
N ALA A 122 -7.33 -0.78 4.99
CA ALA A 122 -7.71 -0.28 6.29
C ALA A 122 -7.35 1.22 6.40
N ARG A 123 -8.17 2.01 7.09
CA ARG A 123 -7.95 3.46 7.25
C ARG A 123 -6.56 3.82 7.76
N GLU A 124 -6.01 2.99 8.66
CA GLU A 124 -4.64 3.16 9.15
C GLU A 124 -3.61 3.05 8.02
N GLN A 125 -3.75 2.06 7.14
CA GLN A 125 -2.84 1.84 6.01
C GLN A 125 -2.96 2.95 4.96
N ALA A 126 -4.19 3.28 4.58
CA ALA A 126 -4.46 4.37 3.63
C ALA A 126 -3.96 5.72 4.16
N GLY A 127 -4.08 5.95 5.47
CA GLY A 127 -3.57 7.13 6.15
C GLY A 127 -2.05 7.26 6.18
N MET A 128 -1.29 6.22 5.80
CA MET A 128 0.17 6.30 5.67
C MET A 128 0.62 6.67 4.26
N VAL A 129 -0.28 6.67 3.27
CA VAL A 129 0.05 6.99 1.89
C VAL A 129 0.23 8.50 1.75
N ALA A 130 1.47 8.90 1.47
CA ALA A 130 1.84 10.31 1.33
C ALA A 130 1.73 10.83 -0.11
N LYS A 131 1.86 9.96 -1.10
CA LYS A 131 1.93 10.34 -2.51
C LYS A 131 1.15 9.37 -3.40
N VAL A 132 0.33 9.94 -4.28
CA VAL A 132 -0.39 9.19 -5.34
C VAL A 132 -0.13 9.81 -6.70
N ARG A 133 -0.19 8.99 -7.75
CA ARG A 133 -0.02 9.40 -9.14
C ARG A 133 -1.25 8.99 -9.95
N ILE A 134 -2.07 9.95 -10.31
CA ILE A 134 -3.32 9.73 -11.03
C ILE A 134 -3.08 9.94 -12.52
N ASP A 135 -3.33 8.90 -13.30
CA ASP A 135 -3.33 8.94 -14.75
C ASP A 135 -4.62 9.64 -15.22
N VAL A 136 -4.48 10.76 -15.94
CA VAL A 136 -5.59 11.60 -16.40
C VAL A 136 -5.70 11.48 -17.92
N ASP A 137 -6.82 10.95 -18.38
CA ASP A 137 -7.13 10.80 -19.79
C ASP A 137 -8.17 11.82 -20.29
N ALA A 138 -8.46 11.77 -21.58
CA ALA A 138 -9.45 12.65 -22.19
C ALA A 138 -10.89 12.45 -21.67
N PHE A 139 -11.19 11.37 -20.93
CA PHE A 139 -12.51 11.14 -20.35
C PHE A 139 -12.67 11.88 -19.01
N ALA A 140 -11.60 12.03 -18.25
CA ALA A 140 -11.58 12.83 -17.02
C ALA A 140 -11.73 14.33 -17.29
N VAL A 141 -11.42 14.77 -18.51
CA VAL A 141 -11.42 16.17 -18.93
C VAL A 141 -12.61 16.44 -19.88
N TYR A 142 -13.31 17.56 -19.71
CA TYR A 142 -14.23 18.05 -20.74
C TYR A 142 -13.55 19.11 -21.60
N ARG A 143 -13.97 19.19 -22.87
CA ARG A 143 -13.56 20.22 -23.83
C ARG A 143 -14.83 20.80 -24.45
N GLU A 144 -15.23 22.00 -24.04
CA GLU A 144 -16.30 22.72 -24.75
C GLU A 144 -15.69 23.57 -25.85
N GLY A 145 -15.52 22.98 -27.04
CA GLY A 145 -15.36 23.67 -28.33
C GLY A 145 -14.11 24.52 -28.58
N VAL A 146 -13.54 25.21 -27.58
CA VAL A 146 -12.46 26.18 -27.70
C VAL A 146 -11.57 26.16 -26.43
N ILE A 147 -10.25 26.04 -26.61
CA ILE A 147 -9.28 26.28 -25.53
C ILE A 147 -9.42 27.77 -25.13
N PRO A 148 -9.75 28.13 -23.87
CA PRO A 148 -9.31 27.49 -22.63
C PRO A 148 -10.42 26.86 -21.76
N GLU A 149 -11.61 26.56 -22.28
CA GLU A 149 -12.74 26.00 -21.50
C GLU A 149 -12.55 24.48 -21.22
N VAL A 150 -11.39 24.16 -20.65
CA VAL A 150 -10.98 22.82 -20.26
C VAL A 150 -11.16 22.69 -18.75
N GLY A 151 -11.95 21.71 -18.34
CA GLY A 151 -12.13 21.40 -16.93
C GLY A 151 -12.31 19.91 -16.68
N LEU A 152 -12.51 19.57 -15.41
CA LEU A 152 -12.67 18.21 -14.92
C LEU A 152 -14.14 17.83 -14.92
N LYS A 153 -14.41 16.60 -15.36
CA LYS A 153 -15.75 16.04 -15.22
C LYS A 153 -16.12 15.94 -13.74
N LYS A 154 -17.40 16.15 -13.44
CA LYS A 154 -17.94 16.10 -12.07
C LYS A 154 -17.61 14.80 -11.34
N TRP A 155 -17.68 13.66 -12.04
CA TRP A 155 -17.33 12.36 -11.45
C TRP A 155 -15.89 12.37 -10.94
N PHE A 156 -14.95 12.87 -11.73
CA PHE A 156 -13.53 12.93 -11.39
C PHE A 156 -13.27 13.88 -10.22
N THR A 157 -13.97 15.02 -10.15
CA THR A 157 -13.87 15.90 -8.98
C THR A 157 -14.42 15.27 -7.70
N GLY A 158 -15.41 14.38 -7.81
CA GLY A 158 -15.94 13.60 -6.67
C GLY A 158 -14.91 12.58 -6.18
N GLU A 159 -14.29 11.85 -7.10
CA GLU A 159 -13.18 10.93 -6.82
C GLU A 159 -12.01 11.64 -6.10
N LEU A 160 -11.60 12.81 -6.59
CA LEU A 160 -10.56 13.63 -5.93
C LEU A 160 -10.97 14.09 -4.52
N TRP A 161 -12.26 14.35 -4.28
CA TRP A 161 -12.76 14.69 -2.96
C TRP A 161 -12.59 13.54 -1.96
N GLU A 162 -12.76 12.29 -2.41
CA GLU A 162 -12.51 11.13 -1.55
C GLU A 162 -11.04 11.01 -1.16
N LEU A 163 -10.12 11.28 -2.10
CA LEU A 163 -8.68 11.34 -1.81
C LEU A 163 -8.33 12.42 -0.77
N ALA A 164 -9.04 13.56 -0.78
CA ALA A 164 -8.84 14.61 0.20
C ALA A 164 -9.12 14.15 1.65
N GLY A 165 -9.91 13.08 1.83
CA GLY A 165 -10.15 12.43 3.12
C GLY A 165 -8.92 11.70 3.70
N LEU A 166 -7.90 11.42 2.89
CA LEU A 166 -6.69 10.72 3.32
C LEU A 166 -5.75 11.68 4.07
N ARG A 167 -5.77 11.62 5.41
CA ARG A 167 -5.00 12.54 6.29
C ARG A 167 -3.48 12.54 6.05
N GLY A 168 -2.93 11.41 5.59
CA GLY A 168 -1.51 11.25 5.29
C GLY A 168 -1.08 11.79 3.93
N LEU A 169 -2.02 12.03 3.02
CA LEU A 169 -1.73 12.47 1.66
C LEU A 169 -1.08 13.86 1.69
N ARG A 170 0.06 14.02 1.02
CA ARG A 170 0.81 15.28 0.92
C ARG A 170 1.07 15.70 -0.51
N GLU A 171 1.06 14.75 -1.45
CA GLU A 171 1.32 15.04 -2.85
C GLU A 171 0.41 14.23 -3.78
N VAL A 172 -0.24 14.92 -4.72
CA VAL A 172 -1.02 14.32 -5.80
C VAL A 172 -0.38 14.73 -7.11
N VAL A 173 0.06 13.73 -7.88
CA VAL A 173 0.63 13.94 -9.20
C VAL A 173 -0.40 13.54 -10.25
N LEU A 174 -0.89 14.48 -11.04
CA LEU A 174 -1.69 14.23 -12.22
C LEU A 174 -0.76 13.98 -13.40
N VAL A 175 -1.02 12.92 -14.15
CA VAL A 175 -0.22 12.55 -15.31
C VAL A 175 -1.10 12.66 -16.53
N TRP A 176 -0.85 13.68 -17.33
CA TRP A 176 -1.63 13.95 -18.53
C TRP A 176 -1.00 13.24 -19.74
N PHE A 177 -1.84 12.49 -20.47
CA PHE A 177 -1.44 11.76 -21.68
C PHE A 177 -1.89 12.43 -22.99
N GLY A 178 -2.69 13.50 -22.91
CA GLY A 178 -3.20 14.18 -24.09
C GLY A 178 -2.23 15.19 -24.69
N SER A 179 -2.66 15.82 -25.78
CA SER A 179 -1.87 16.78 -26.57
C SER A 179 -1.25 17.93 -25.75
N GLU A 180 -0.08 18.38 -26.17
CA GLU A 180 0.72 19.47 -25.58
C GLU A 180 0.00 20.81 -25.61
N VAL A 181 -0.84 21.04 -24.63
CA VAL A 181 -1.50 22.32 -24.45
C VAL A 181 -1.21 22.78 -23.03
N GLY A 182 -0.28 23.71 -22.87
CA GLY A 182 0.07 24.29 -21.55
C GLY A 182 -1.16 24.80 -20.78
N ILE A 183 -2.16 25.28 -21.51
CA ILE A 183 -3.45 25.73 -20.96
C ILE A 183 -4.21 24.59 -20.25
N VAL A 184 -4.14 23.34 -20.76
CA VAL A 184 -4.73 22.18 -20.09
C VAL A 184 -4.01 21.90 -18.77
N ARG A 185 -2.69 22.02 -18.74
CA ARG A 185 -1.88 21.81 -17.54
C ARG A 185 -2.23 22.81 -16.45
N GLU A 186 -2.31 24.09 -16.80
CA GLU A 186 -2.67 25.17 -15.87
C GLU A 186 -4.12 25.04 -15.38
N GLY A 187 -5.06 24.73 -16.29
CA GLY A 187 -6.46 24.48 -15.93
C GLY A 187 -6.62 23.29 -14.97
N LEU A 188 -5.97 22.16 -15.27
CA LEU A 188 -5.98 20.97 -14.40
C LEU A 188 -5.38 21.27 -13.02
N LEU A 189 -4.26 21.99 -12.98
CA LEU A 189 -3.62 22.37 -11.73
C LEU A 189 -4.57 23.23 -10.89
N GLY A 190 -5.19 24.25 -11.49
CA GLY A 190 -6.12 25.15 -10.81
C GLY A 190 -7.35 24.42 -10.29
N GLU A 191 -7.98 23.58 -11.11
CA GLU A 191 -9.20 22.88 -10.71
C GLU A 191 -8.94 21.84 -9.63
N VAL A 192 -7.90 21.01 -9.75
CA VAL A 192 -7.57 20.01 -8.73
C VAL A 192 -7.15 20.68 -7.44
N SER A 193 -6.32 21.72 -7.50
CA SER A 193 -5.96 22.50 -6.30
C SER A 193 -7.22 23.07 -5.65
N GLY A 194 -8.15 23.63 -6.44
CA GLY A 194 -9.43 24.12 -5.94
C GLY A 194 -10.30 23.04 -5.28
N VAL A 195 -10.27 21.79 -5.76
CA VAL A 195 -10.95 20.66 -5.08
C VAL A 195 -10.37 20.43 -3.69
N PHE A 196 -9.04 20.34 -3.57
CA PHE A 196 -8.38 20.13 -2.28
C PHE A 196 -8.55 21.32 -1.34
N GLU A 197 -8.48 22.56 -1.85
CA GLU A 197 -8.74 23.78 -1.08
C GLU A 197 -10.16 23.81 -0.52
N ARG A 198 -11.18 23.51 -1.33
CA ARG A 198 -12.58 23.41 -0.87
C ARG A 198 -12.78 22.30 0.15
N ALA A 199 -11.97 21.23 0.10
CA ALA A 199 -11.95 20.18 1.10
C ALA A 199 -11.12 20.54 2.36
N GLY A 200 -10.54 21.74 2.43
CA GLY A 200 -9.71 22.21 3.56
C GLY A 200 -8.29 21.64 3.57
N ARG A 201 -7.81 21.09 2.45
CA ARG A 201 -6.52 20.38 2.31
C ARG A 201 -5.48 21.22 1.55
N VAL A 202 -5.19 22.41 2.07
CA VAL A 202 -4.14 23.30 1.53
C VAL A 202 -2.72 22.76 1.73
N ASP A 203 -2.56 21.72 2.54
CA ASP A 203 -1.30 21.01 2.79
C ASP A 203 -0.92 20.02 1.67
N VAL A 204 -1.83 19.74 0.74
CA VAL A 204 -1.61 18.80 -0.36
C VAL A 204 -1.02 19.54 -1.55
N LYS A 205 0.20 19.18 -1.93
CA LYS A 205 0.84 19.66 -3.15
C LYS A 205 0.25 18.95 -4.36
N VAL A 206 -0.31 19.72 -5.30
CA VAL A 206 -0.76 19.22 -6.59
C VAL A 206 0.32 19.48 -7.64
N VAL A 207 0.66 18.45 -8.42
CA VAL A 207 1.64 18.55 -9.51
C VAL A 207 1.00 17.98 -10.77
N VAL A 208 1.15 18.67 -11.90
CA VAL A 208 0.75 18.13 -13.20
C VAL A 208 2.01 17.84 -14.01
N GLU A 209 2.22 16.55 -14.27
CA GLU A 209 3.28 15.98 -15.10
C GLU A 209 2.74 15.58 -16.47
N GLN A 210 3.58 15.72 -17.50
CA GLN A 210 3.32 15.20 -18.83
C GLN A 210 3.93 13.80 -18.93
N TRP A 211 3.22 12.89 -19.59
CA TRP A 211 3.83 11.63 -20.01
C TRP A 211 4.82 11.90 -21.16
N ILE A 212 6.11 11.63 -20.94
CA ILE A 212 7.17 11.68 -21.97
C ILE A 212 7.16 10.37 -22.76
#